data_AF-A0A1J7FVB1-F1
#
_entry.id   AF-A0A1J7FVB1-F1
#
_cell.length_a   1.000
_cell.length_b   1.000
_cell.length_c   1.000
_cell.angle_alpha   90.00
_cell.angle_beta   90.00
_cell.angle_gamma   90.00
#
_symmetry.space_group_name_H-M   'P 1'
#
loop_
_entity.id
_entity.type
_entity.pdbx_description
1 polymer ?
#
loop_
_entity_poly.entity_id
_entity_poly.type
_entity_poly.pdbx_seq_one_letter_code
_entity_poly.pdbx_strand_id
1 'polypeptide(L)'
;MKVVEEILTINVKPGWKKGTKITFQEKGNKLPNMTLADLVFIVDERPNDVFSRDGNDLIVTQNISLADALTGYTVNITTLDGRNLTIPVNNVIHPDYEEVVAREGMPLSKDPTKKGDLRIKFNIKFPAWLSSDEKVGIKRLLAAD
;
A
#
# COMPACT_ATOMS: atom_id res chain seq x y z
N MET A 1 7.64 17.57 42.17
CA MET A 1 7.11 16.42 41.42
C MET A 1 8.25 15.46 41.16
N LYS A 2 8.09 14.17 41.45
CA LYS A 2 9.10 13.16 41.11
C LYS A 2 8.83 12.71 39.68
N VAL A 3 9.75 13.01 38.77
CA VAL A 3 9.73 12.42 37.43
C VAL A 3 10.14 10.96 37.59
N VAL A 4 9.30 10.05 37.10
CA VAL A 4 9.56 8.61 37.12
C VAL A 4 9.68 8.18 35.67
N GLU A 5 10.81 7.57 35.33
CA GLU A 5 11.02 6.94 34.03
C GLU A 5 10.70 5.45 34.14
N GLU A 6 9.87 4.96 33.23
CA GLU A 6 9.46 3.56 33.15
C GLU A 6 9.44 3.14 31.68
N ILE A 7 9.94 1.93 31.39
CA ILE A 7 9.92 1.37 30.04
C ILE A 7 8.62 0.58 29.86
N LEU A 8 7.81 0.98 28.88
CA LEU A 8 6.59 0.28 28.51
C LEU A 8 6.80 -0.46 27.18
N THR A 9 6.72 -1.79 27.22
CA THR A 9 6.89 -2.62 26.03
C THR A 9 5.56 -2.79 25.29
N ILE A 10 5.53 -2.41 24.01
CA ILE A 10 4.37 -2.63 23.12
C ILE A 10 4.76 -3.65 22.05
N ASN A 11 4.14 -4.82 22.11
CA ASN A 11 4.31 -5.87 21.10
C ASN A 11 3.31 -5.67 19.96
N VAL A 12 3.71 -4.92 18.93
CA VAL A 12 2.87 -4.65 17.75
C VAL A 12 2.49 -5.97 17.07
N LYS A 13 1.18 -6.22 16.92
CA LYS A 13 0.68 -7.44 16.29
C LYS A 13 0.47 -7.24 14.78
N PRO A 14 0.67 -8.30 13.97
CA PRO A 14 0.38 -8.25 12.55
C PRO A 14 -1.05 -7.79 12.26
N GLY A 15 -1.19 -6.94 11.26
CA GLY A 15 -2.50 -6.46 10.81
C GLY A 15 -3.13 -5.38 11.68
N TRP A 16 -2.51 -4.90 12.76
CA TRP A 16 -2.99 -3.71 13.47
C TRP A 16 -3.17 -2.54 12.50
N LYS A 17 -4.29 -1.85 12.64
CA LYS A 17 -4.68 -0.71 11.80
C LYS A 17 -4.36 0.58 12.52
N LYS A 18 -4.15 1.66 11.74
CA LYS A 18 -4.17 3.02 12.27
C LYS A 18 -5.36 3.23 13.23
N GLY A 19 -5.10 3.85 14.38
CA GLY A 19 -6.10 4.11 15.41
C GLY A 19 -6.24 3.00 16.47
N THR A 20 -5.54 1.86 16.34
CA THR A 20 -5.52 0.84 17.40
C THR A 20 -4.98 1.45 18.70
N LYS A 21 -5.74 1.32 19.80
CA LYS A 21 -5.40 1.89 21.10
C LYS A 21 -4.77 0.83 22.01
N ILE A 22 -3.65 1.18 22.64
CA ILE A 22 -2.99 0.37 23.66
C ILE A 22 -2.97 1.19 24.95
N THR A 23 -3.73 0.74 25.95
CA THR A 23 -3.88 1.45 27.21
C THR A 23 -3.03 0.80 28.30
N PHE A 24 -2.20 1.62 28.95
CA PHE A 24 -1.50 1.29 30.18
C PHE A 24 -2.20 2.03 31.32
N GLN A 25 -2.89 1.26 32.16
CA GLN A 25 -3.66 1.81 33.28
C GLN A 25 -2.75 2.46 34.32
N GLU A 26 -3.16 3.62 34.83
CA GLU A 26 -2.46 4.33 35.92
C GLU A 26 -0.98 4.67 35.60
N LYS A 27 -0.62 4.79 34.32
CA LYS A 27 0.74 5.16 33.86
C LYS A 27 0.86 6.60 33.34
N GLY A 28 -0.19 7.40 33.48
CA GLY A 28 -0.28 8.78 33.05
C GLY A 28 0.04 9.78 34.17
N ASN A 29 -0.36 11.03 33.95
CA ASN A 29 -0.09 12.12 34.89
C ASN A 29 -0.88 11.96 36.19
N LYS A 30 -0.28 12.39 37.32
CA LYS A 30 -0.94 12.46 38.63
C LYS A 30 -1.38 13.88 38.94
N LEU A 31 -2.66 14.08 39.20
CA LEU A 31 -3.18 15.32 39.78
C LEU A 31 -3.24 15.21 41.32
N PRO A 32 -3.15 16.32 42.07
CA PRO A 32 -3.33 16.31 43.52
C PRO A 32 -4.69 15.68 43.88
N ASN A 33 -4.69 14.79 44.88
CA ASN A 33 -5.89 14.09 45.39
C ASN A 33 -6.61 13.18 44.36
N MET A 34 -5.98 12.82 43.25
CA MET A 34 -6.51 11.86 42.27
C MET A 34 -5.57 10.66 42.06
N THR A 35 -6.13 9.59 41.51
CA THR A 35 -5.37 8.45 41.00
C THR A 35 -4.59 8.84 39.74
N LEU A 36 -3.61 8.03 39.35
CA LEU A 36 -2.85 8.22 38.12
C LEU A 36 -3.79 8.08 36.91
N ALA A 37 -3.64 8.97 35.93
CA ALA A 37 -4.37 8.82 34.66
C ALA A 37 -3.87 7.60 33.88
N ASP A 38 -4.62 7.20 32.85
CA ASP A 38 -4.17 6.16 31.92
C ASP A 38 -3.28 6.76 30.83
N LEU A 39 -2.30 5.98 30.38
CA LEU A 39 -1.49 6.30 29.19
C LEU A 39 -2.00 5.49 28.01
N VAL A 40 -2.47 6.17 26.96
CA VAL A 40 -3.01 5.53 25.75
C VAL A 40 -2.07 5.80 24.57
N PHE A 41 -1.48 4.74 24.04
CA PHE A 41 -0.78 4.78 22.76
C PHE A 41 -1.76 4.52 21.63
N ILE A 42 -1.61 5.26 20.53
CA ILE A 42 -2.40 5.08 19.33
C ILE A 42 -1.44 4.69 18.20
N VAL A 43 -1.71 3.55 17.57
CA VAL A 43 -0.94 3.11 16.40
C VAL A 43 -1.21 4.05 15.25
N ASP A 44 -0.13 4.51 14.60
CA ASP A 44 -0.19 5.26 13.34
C ASP A 44 0.64 4.57 12.27
N GLU A 45 0.38 4.93 11.01
CA GLU A 45 1.03 4.35 9.84
C GLU A 45 2.03 5.35 9.27
N ARG A 46 3.30 4.94 9.18
CA ARG A 46 4.33 5.73 8.54
C ARG A 46 4.18 5.60 7.01
N PRO A 47 4.23 6.70 6.25
CA PRO A 47 4.28 6.64 4.80
C PRO A 47 5.41 5.74 4.32
N ASN A 48 5.14 4.95 3.28
CA ASN A 48 6.11 4.10 2.60
C ASN A 48 6.23 4.55 1.14
N ASP A 49 7.44 4.50 0.60
CA ASP A 49 7.75 5.04 -0.73
C ASP A 49 7.16 4.19 -1.87
N VAL A 50 6.88 2.91 -1.62
CA VAL A 50 6.41 1.95 -2.62
C VAL A 50 4.94 1.60 -2.41
N PHE A 51 4.55 1.33 -1.18
CA PHE A 51 3.23 0.82 -0.83
C PHE A 51 2.39 1.87 -0.10
N SER A 52 1.15 2.03 -0.54
CA SER A 52 0.11 2.67 0.26
C SER A 52 -0.81 1.61 0.83
N ARG A 53 -1.22 1.75 2.09
CA ARG A 53 -2.15 0.79 2.72
C ARG A 53 -3.58 1.31 2.61
N ASP A 54 -4.49 0.45 2.17
CA ASP A 54 -5.93 0.69 2.19
C ASP A 54 -6.62 -0.43 2.98
N GLY A 55 -6.89 -0.18 4.26
CA GLY A 55 -7.44 -1.19 5.15
C GLY A 55 -6.49 -2.37 5.35
N ASN A 56 -6.80 -3.51 4.71
CA ASN A 56 -5.93 -4.70 4.71
C ASN A 56 -5.23 -4.91 3.38
N ASP A 57 -5.50 -4.08 2.38
CA ASP A 57 -4.92 -4.19 1.06
C ASP A 57 -3.69 -3.29 0.96
N LEU A 58 -2.81 -3.64 0.03
CA LEU A 58 -1.66 -2.81 -0.35
C LEU A 58 -1.87 -2.31 -1.77
N ILE A 59 -1.59 -1.04 -1.99
CA ILE A 59 -1.65 -0.39 -3.29
C ILE A 59 -0.24 -0.03 -3.71
N VAL A 60 0.11 -0.34 -4.95
CA VAL A 60 1.36 0.08 -5.58
C VAL A 60 1.05 0.69 -6.95
N THR A 61 1.76 1.75 -7.32
CA THR A 61 1.59 2.40 -8.63
C THR A 61 2.82 2.14 -9.51
N GLN A 62 2.62 1.45 -10.63
CA GLN A 62 3.65 1.22 -11.63
C GLN A 62 3.61 2.30 -12.71
N ASN A 63 4.78 2.82 -13.07
CA ASN A 63 4.90 3.77 -14.17
C ASN A 63 5.28 3.00 -15.44
N ILE A 64 4.39 2.97 -16.42
CA ILE A 64 4.59 2.21 -17.66
C ILE A 64 4.48 3.11 -18.88
N SER A 65 5.05 2.70 -20.01
CA SER A 65 4.85 3.42 -21.27
C SER A 65 3.48 3.11 -21.87
N LEU A 66 2.98 3.99 -22.74
CA LEU A 66 1.78 3.68 -23.54
C LEU A 66 1.97 2.41 -24.38
N ALA A 67 3.19 2.14 -24.87
CA ALA A 67 3.47 0.92 -25.62
C ALA A 67 3.26 -0.32 -24.75
N ASP A 68 3.89 -0.37 -23.57
CA ASP A 68 3.70 -1.48 -22.62
C ASP A 68 2.23 -1.66 -22.21
N ALA A 69 1.52 -0.54 -22.01
CA ALA A 69 0.10 -0.55 -21.68
C ALA A 69 -0.77 -1.21 -22.76
N LEU A 70 -0.39 -1.04 -24.04
CA LEU A 70 -1.13 -1.60 -25.19
C LEU A 70 -0.66 -3.00 -25.59
N THR A 71 0.60 -3.35 -25.34
CA THR A 71 1.21 -4.60 -25.84
C THR A 71 1.48 -5.64 -24.75
N GLY A 72 1.28 -5.29 -23.48
CA GLY A 72 1.54 -6.14 -22.32
C GLY A 72 2.75 -5.68 -21.52
N TYR A 73 2.71 -5.98 -20.22
CA TYR A 73 3.73 -5.55 -19.24
C TYR A 73 3.95 -6.64 -18.20
N THR A 74 5.18 -6.80 -17.70
CA THR A 74 5.46 -7.69 -16.56
C THR A 74 5.85 -6.88 -15.35
N VAL A 75 5.01 -6.91 -14.32
CA VAL A 75 5.25 -6.22 -13.06
C VAL A 75 6.21 -7.05 -12.21
N ASN A 76 7.28 -6.42 -11.72
CA ASN A 76 8.21 -7.02 -10.76
C ASN A 76 8.18 -6.22 -9.45
N ILE A 77 7.74 -6.84 -8.37
CA ILE A 77 7.57 -6.19 -7.06
C ILE A 77 8.28 -7.00 -5.99
N THR A 78 9.09 -6.31 -5.17
CA THR A 78 9.56 -6.85 -3.90
C THR A 78 8.53 -6.57 -2.81
N THR A 79 7.98 -7.61 -2.20
CA THR A 79 6.95 -7.52 -1.16
C THR A 79 7.53 -7.05 0.18
N LEU A 80 6.66 -6.66 1.13
CA LEU A 80 7.07 -6.24 2.47
C LEU A 80 7.79 -7.34 3.27
N ASP A 81 7.58 -8.62 2.92
CA ASP A 81 8.29 -9.77 3.49
C ASP A 81 9.54 -10.19 2.68
N GLY A 82 9.95 -9.40 1.68
CA GLY A 82 11.20 -9.57 0.94
C GLY A 82 11.16 -10.59 -0.20
N ARG A 83 9.99 -11.16 -0.53
CA ARG A 83 9.81 -12.02 -1.71
C ARG A 83 9.73 -11.16 -2.98
N ASN A 84 10.08 -11.76 -4.11
CA ASN A 84 9.88 -11.13 -5.42
C ASN A 84 8.67 -11.76 -6.11
N LEU A 85 7.74 -10.93 -6.55
CA LEU A 85 6.59 -11.31 -7.37
C LEU A 85 6.82 -10.86 -8.80
N THR A 86 6.58 -11.75 -9.75
CA THR A 86 6.61 -11.47 -11.19
C THR A 86 5.22 -11.75 -11.75
N ILE A 87 4.52 -10.69 -12.16
CA ILE A 87 3.11 -10.74 -12.55
C ILE A 87 2.99 -10.29 -14.01
N PRO A 88 2.73 -11.21 -14.96
CA PRO A 88 2.51 -10.86 -16.35
C PRO A 88 1.09 -10.29 -16.53
N VAL A 89 1.01 -9.08 -17.08
CA VAL A 89 -0.24 -8.40 -17.45
C VAL A 89 -0.33 -8.39 -18.96
N ASN A 90 -1.19 -9.25 -19.50
CA ASN A 90 -1.35 -9.43 -20.95
C ASN A 90 -2.53 -8.64 -21.53
N ASN A 91 -3.41 -8.14 -20.67
CA ASN A 91 -4.54 -7.30 -21.08
C ASN A 91 -4.08 -5.89 -21.39
N VAL A 92 -4.87 -5.16 -22.19
CA VAL A 92 -4.68 -3.73 -22.39
C VAL A 92 -4.90 -3.00 -21.06
N ILE A 93 -3.89 -2.25 -20.62
CA ILE A 93 -3.91 -1.46 -19.40
C ILE A 93 -4.45 -0.07 -19.74
N HIS A 94 -5.70 0.20 -19.37
CA HIS A 94 -6.29 1.53 -19.46
C HIS A 94 -6.06 2.33 -18.16
N PRO A 95 -6.28 3.66 -18.13
CA PRO A 95 -5.96 4.49 -16.95
C PRO A 95 -6.62 4.04 -15.63
N ASP A 96 -7.83 3.51 -15.69
CA ASP A 96 -8.56 3.00 -14.52
C ASP A 96 -8.33 1.50 -14.26
N TYR A 97 -7.49 0.84 -15.07
CA TYR A 97 -7.20 -0.58 -14.92
C TYR A 97 -6.42 -0.84 -13.64
N GLU A 98 -6.74 -1.95 -13.00
CA GLU A 98 -6.05 -2.41 -11.81
C GLU A 98 -5.82 -3.91 -11.88
N GLU A 99 -4.58 -4.33 -11.64
CA GLU A 99 -4.25 -5.74 -11.51
C GLU A 99 -4.30 -6.12 -10.02
N VAL A 100 -5.15 -7.10 -9.67
CA VAL A 100 -5.33 -7.53 -8.29
C VAL A 100 -4.66 -8.88 -8.08
N VAL A 101 -3.64 -8.90 -7.22
CA VAL A 101 -2.96 -10.10 -6.80
C VAL A 101 -3.48 -10.52 -5.43
N ALA A 102 -4.31 -11.56 -5.44
CA ALA A 102 -4.99 -12.03 -4.24
C ALA A 102 -4.01 -12.45 -3.14
N ARG A 103 -4.33 -12.12 -1.89
CA ARG A 103 -3.60 -12.52 -0.67
C ARG A 103 -2.17 -11.98 -0.54
N GLU A 104 -1.82 -10.93 -1.29
CA GLU A 104 -0.51 -10.26 -1.22
C GLU A 104 -0.55 -8.90 -0.48
N GLY A 105 -1.65 -8.62 0.22
CA GLY A 105 -1.80 -7.45 1.09
C GLY A 105 -1.33 -7.66 2.54
N MET A 106 -1.88 -6.86 3.46
CA MET A 106 -1.59 -6.93 4.89
C MET A 106 -2.36 -8.06 5.59
N PRO A 107 -1.79 -8.66 6.66
CA PRO A 107 -2.50 -9.63 7.48
C PRO A 107 -3.77 -9.05 8.11
N LEU A 108 -4.80 -9.88 8.27
CA LEU A 108 -6.01 -9.49 9.00
C LEU A 108 -5.74 -9.55 10.51
N SER A 109 -6.08 -8.48 11.25
CA SER A 109 -5.80 -8.44 12.70
C SER A 109 -6.52 -9.52 13.51
N LYS A 110 -7.70 -9.99 13.02
CA LYS A 110 -8.49 -11.06 13.66
C LYS A 110 -8.01 -12.47 13.31
N ASP A 111 -7.41 -12.63 12.14
CA ASP A 111 -6.92 -13.91 11.63
C ASP A 111 -5.66 -13.65 10.79
N PRO A 112 -4.48 -13.59 11.43
CA PRO A 112 -3.23 -13.24 10.76
C PRO A 112 -2.77 -14.26 9.70
N THR A 113 -3.43 -15.42 9.61
CA THR A 113 -3.17 -16.41 8.55
C THR A 113 -3.75 -15.97 7.21
N LYS A 114 -4.71 -15.04 7.23
CA LYS A 114 -5.31 -14.43 6.04
C LYS A 114 -4.70 -13.05 5.80
N LYS A 115 -4.64 -12.69 4.53
CA LYS A 115 -4.19 -11.38 4.05
C LYS A 115 -5.25 -10.74 3.16
N GLY A 116 -5.24 -9.42 3.09
CA GLY A 116 -5.89 -8.69 2.00
C GLY A 116 -5.11 -8.86 0.69
N ASP A 117 -5.42 -8.02 -0.28
CA ASP A 117 -4.90 -8.14 -1.64
C ASP A 117 -3.85 -7.08 -1.96
N LEU A 118 -3.03 -7.35 -2.97
CA LEU A 118 -2.15 -6.35 -3.58
C LEU A 118 -2.83 -5.80 -4.84
N ARG A 119 -3.03 -4.50 -4.86
CA ARG A 119 -3.73 -3.73 -5.89
C ARG A 119 -2.71 -2.91 -6.68
N ILE A 120 -2.47 -3.29 -7.93
CA ILE A 120 -1.46 -2.64 -8.79
C ILE A 120 -2.17 -1.68 -9.71
N LYS A 121 -1.91 -0.39 -9.51
CA LYS A 121 -2.36 0.70 -10.37
C LYS A 121 -1.28 1.07 -11.37
N PHE A 122 -1.68 1.65 -12.49
CA PHE A 122 -0.75 2.01 -13.55
C PHE A 122 -0.86 3.49 -13.87
N ASN A 123 0.29 4.17 -13.82
CA ASN A 123 0.43 5.52 -14.36
C ASN A 123 1.03 5.41 -15.77
N ILE A 124 0.19 5.62 -16.78
CA ILE A 124 0.56 5.46 -18.19
C ILE A 124 1.22 6.73 -18.69
N LYS A 125 2.48 6.63 -19.10
CA LYS A 125 3.24 7.74 -19.69
C LYS A 125 3.01 7.77 -21.20
N PHE A 126 2.25 8.78 -21.63
CA PHE A 126 2.07 9.08 -23.05
C PHE A 126 3.33 9.74 -23.63
N PRO A 127 3.68 9.45 -24.90
CA PRO A 127 4.75 10.17 -25.58
C PRO A 127 4.39 11.65 -25.74
N ALA A 128 5.35 12.55 -25.52
CA ALA A 128 5.12 13.99 -25.63
C ALA A 128 4.93 14.44 -27.09
N TRP A 129 5.46 13.68 -28.04
CA TRP A 129 5.38 13.97 -29.47
C TRP A 129 5.40 12.66 -30.27
N LEU A 130 4.77 12.71 -31.44
CA LEU A 130 4.78 11.66 -32.46
C LEU A 130 4.88 12.33 -33.84
N SER A 131 5.68 11.74 -34.71
CA SER A 131 5.82 12.11 -36.12
C SER A 131 4.52 11.84 -36.89
N SER A 132 4.41 12.45 -38.09
CA SER A 132 3.27 12.20 -38.98
C SER A 132 3.15 10.72 -39.35
N ASP A 133 4.26 10.05 -39.61
CA ASP A 133 4.27 8.63 -40.01
C ASP A 133 3.86 7.72 -38.84
N GLU A 134 4.34 7.98 -37.62
CA GLU A 134 3.91 7.25 -36.43
C GLU A 134 2.42 7.43 -36.16
N LYS A 135 1.90 8.66 -36.29
CA LYS A 135 0.45 8.93 -36.13
C LYS A 135 -0.38 8.19 -37.16
N VAL A 136 0.06 8.14 -38.43
CA VAL A 136 -0.61 7.37 -39.49
C VAL A 136 -0.58 5.87 -39.17
N GLY A 137 0.57 5.35 -38.72
CA GLY A 137 0.72 3.96 -38.30
C GLY A 137 -0.21 3.58 -37.16
N ILE A 138 -0.23 4.39 -36.09
CA ILE A 138 -1.10 4.19 -34.93
C ILE A 138 -2.57 4.28 -35.34
N LYS A 139 -2.95 5.28 -36.14
CA LYS A 139 -4.32 5.42 -36.63
C LYS A 139 -4.76 4.19 -37.43
N ARG A 140 -3.88 3.63 -38.27
CA ARG A 140 -4.19 2.41 -39.03
C ARG A 140 -4.42 1.20 -38.12
N LEU A 141 -3.63 1.05 -37.05
CA LEU A 141 -3.73 -0.09 -36.14
C LEU A 141 -4.95 0.02 -35.20
N LEU A 142 -5.26 1.22 -34.72
CA LEU A 142 -6.31 1.45 -33.71
C LEU A 142 -7.68 1.82 -34.29
N ALA A 143 -7.78 2.19 -35.57
CA ALA A 143 -9.07 2.48 -36.21
C ALA A 143 -9.81 1.22 -36.70
N ALA A 144 -9.38 0.04 -36.28
CA ALA A 144 -9.99 -1.24 -36.66
C ALA A 144 -11.19 -1.64 -35.79
N ASP A 145 -11.64 -0.78 -34.89
CA ASP A 145 -12.86 -0.94 -34.07
C ASP A 145 -14.01 -0.04 -34.57
#